data_AF-A0A9Q3IFD9-F1
#
_entry.id   AF-A0A9Q3IFD9-F1
#
_cell.length_a   1.000
_cell.length_b   1.000
_cell.length_c   1.000
_cell.angle_alpha   90.00
_cell.angle_beta   90.00
_cell.angle_gamma   90.00
#
_symmetry.space_group_name_H-M   'P 1'
#
loop_
_entity.id
_entity.type
_entity.pdbx_description
1 polymer ?
#
loop_
_entity_poly.entity_id
_entity_poly.type
_entity_poly.pdbx_seq_one_letter_code
_entity_poly.pdbx_strand_id
1 'polypeptide(L)'
;MTGSHAGVALAWTLWEALSKQGMIKDLYSITGDNAANNVAMITVIQQKFAGIGIGWPKEERFHHCACHVINLISKEFLAHMGELTDEYYQFLTITWV
;
A
#
# COMPACT_ATOMS: atom_id res chain seq x y z
N MET A 1 -16.21 -9.16 4.78
CA MET A 1 -15.69 -8.23 5.80
C MET A 1 -15.01 -7.08 5.05
N THR A 2 -15.65 -5.91 5.05
CA THR A 2 -15.30 -4.74 4.23
C THR A 2 -14.03 -4.04 4.75
N GLY A 3 -13.09 -3.72 3.85
CA GLY A 3 -11.69 -3.36 4.16
C GLY A 3 -11.45 -2.17 5.11
N SER A 4 -12.41 -1.25 5.24
CA SER A 4 -12.29 -0.10 6.15
C SER A 4 -12.12 -0.53 7.63
N HIS A 5 -12.86 -1.55 8.08
CA HIS A 5 -12.73 -2.05 9.45
C HIS A 5 -11.40 -2.74 9.73
N ALA A 6 -10.81 -3.37 8.71
CA ALA A 6 -9.49 -4.00 8.84
C ALA A 6 -8.38 -2.97 9.03
N GLY A 7 -8.42 -1.84 8.31
CA GLY A 7 -7.46 -0.75 8.50
C GLY A 7 -7.51 -0.13 9.91
N VAL A 8 -8.71 0.07 10.46
CA VAL A 8 -8.90 0.55 11.84
C VAL A 8 -8.32 -0.45 12.85
N ALA A 9 -8.61 -1.75 12.69
CA ALA A 9 -8.11 -2.79 13.57
C ALA A 9 -6.57 -2.87 13.56
N LEU A 10 -5.95 -2.75 12.38
CA LEU A 10 -4.49 -2.68 12.25
C LEU A 10 -3.92 -1.48 13.00
N ALA A 11 -4.53 -0.29 12.86
CA ALA A 11 -4.07 0.91 13.54
C ALA A 11 -4.16 0.78 15.07
N TRP A 12 -5.23 0.18 15.59
CA TRP A 12 -5.37 -0.07 17.03
C TRP A 12 -4.32 -1.05 17.54
N THR A 13 -4.12 -2.15 16.81
CA THR A 13 -3.13 -3.16 17.18
C THR A 13 -1.72 -2.57 17.23
N LEU A 14 -1.34 -1.80 16.19
CA LEU A 14 -0.06 -1.11 16.13
C LEU A 14 0.09 -0.10 17.28
N TRP A 15 -0.93 0.74 17.50
CA TRP A 15 -0.89 1.75 18.55
C TRP A 15 -0.76 1.13 19.94
N GLU A 16 -1.51 0.06 20.23
CA GLU A 16 -1.39 -0.66 21.50
C GLU A 16 -0.01 -1.27 21.68
N ALA A 17 0.54 -1.90 20.63
CA ALA A 17 1.87 -2.50 20.69
C ALA A 17 2.95 -1.45 21.00
N LEU A 18 2.92 -0.31 20.30
CA LEU A 18 3.86 0.80 20.54
C LEU A 18 3.66 1.41 21.93
N SER A 19 2.41 1.59 22.37
CA SER A 19 2.09 2.15 23.69
C SER A 19 2.60 1.26 24.82
N LYS A 20 2.38 -0.06 24.71
CA LYS A 20 2.85 -1.05 25.70
C LYS A 20 4.36 -1.04 25.87
N GLN A 21 5.10 -0.68 24.83
CA GLN A 21 6.57 -0.60 24.84
C GLN A 21 7.10 0.81 25.10
N GLY A 22 6.23 1.81 25.30
CA GLY A 22 6.64 3.21 25.49
C GLY A 22 7.21 3.89 24.23
N MET A 23 7.06 3.27 23.05
CA MET A 23 7.71 3.69 21.80
C MET A 23 6.85 4.62 20.93
N ILE A 24 5.70 5.10 21.40
CA ILE A 24 4.80 5.93 20.59
C ILE A 24 5.51 7.17 20.05
N LYS A 25 6.33 7.81 20.88
CA LYS A 25 7.07 9.03 20.48
C LYS A 25 8.28 8.74 19.59
N ASP A 26 8.71 7.47 19.53
CA ASP A 26 9.86 7.03 18.76
C ASP A 26 9.48 6.52 17.36
N LEU A 27 8.17 6.43 17.06
CA LEU A 27 7.69 6.02 15.74
C LEU A 27 7.96 7.12 14.69
N TYR A 28 9.05 6.96 13.95
CA TYR A 28 9.43 7.91 12.90
C TYR A 28 8.65 7.73 11.60
N SER A 29 8.45 6.50 11.12
CA SER A 29 7.77 6.22 9.84
C SER A 29 7.21 4.80 9.80
N ILE A 30 6.30 4.54 8.86
CA ILE A 30 5.75 3.21 8.57
C ILE A 30 5.95 2.93 7.08
N THR A 31 6.42 1.74 6.74
CA THR A 31 6.44 1.25 5.34
C THR A 31 5.40 0.16 5.17
N GLY A 32 4.56 0.25 4.13
CA GLY A 32 3.51 -0.73 3.84
C GLY A 32 3.24 -0.85 2.33
N ASP A 33 2.59 -1.93 1.91
CA ASP A 33 2.18 -2.06 0.50
C ASP A 33 1.05 -1.06 0.14
N ASN A 34 0.64 -1.06 -1.13
CA ASN A 34 -0.40 -0.15 -1.60
C ASN A 34 -1.84 -0.64 -1.35
N ALA A 35 -2.04 -1.55 -0.38
CA ALA A 35 -3.37 -2.01 -0.03
C ALA A 35 -4.18 -0.91 0.66
N ALA A 36 -5.47 -0.79 0.31
CA ALA A 36 -6.39 0.21 0.88
C ALA A 36 -6.45 0.16 2.42
N ASN A 37 -6.26 -1.03 3.01
CA ASN A 37 -6.26 -1.21 4.47
C ASN A 37 -5.05 -0.51 5.13
N ASN A 38 -3.89 -0.48 4.47
CA ASN A 38 -2.71 0.24 4.96
C ASN A 38 -2.92 1.74 4.88
N VAL A 39 -3.52 2.23 3.80
CA VAL A 39 -3.89 3.65 3.66
C VAL A 39 -4.88 4.08 4.75
N ALA A 40 -5.89 3.24 5.04
CA ALA A 40 -6.85 3.48 6.11
C ALA A 40 -6.18 3.45 7.50
N MET A 41 -5.32 2.47 7.77
CA MET A 41 -4.56 2.35 9.02
C MET A 41 -3.78 3.64 9.32
N ILE A 42 -3.04 4.14 8.34
CA ILE A 42 -2.18 5.31 8.49
C ILE A 42 -2.98 6.58 8.79
N THR A 43 -4.16 6.72 8.18
CA THR A 43 -5.06 7.84 8.48
C THR A 43 -5.52 7.81 9.94
N VAL A 44 -5.82 6.63 10.49
CA VAL A 44 -6.19 6.46 11.90
C VAL A 44 -4.99 6.73 12.83
N ILE A 45 -3.78 6.30 12.46
CA ILE A 45 -2.57 6.57 13.24
C ILE A 45 -2.31 8.08 13.35
N GLN A 46 -2.41 8.83 12.25
CA GLN A 46 -2.27 10.29 12.28
C GLN A 46 -3.30 10.95 13.21
N GLN A 47 -4.56 10.50 13.18
CA GLN A 47 -5.59 11.00 14.10
C GLN A 47 -5.24 10.71 15.57
N LYS A 48 -4.67 9.54 15.87
CA LYS A 48 -4.24 9.21 17.23
C LYS A 48 -3.07 10.08 17.71
N PHE A 49 -2.08 10.35 16.85
CA PHE A 49 -1.00 11.29 17.16
C PHE A 49 -1.52 12.71 17.42
N ALA A 50 -2.44 13.18 16.58
CA ALA A 50 -3.10 14.47 16.79
C ALA A 50 -3.84 14.53 18.14
N GLY A 51 -4.50 13.43 18.54
CA GLY A 51 -5.17 13.31 19.84
C GLY A 51 -4.26 13.43 21.07
N ILE A 52 -2.95 13.23 20.91
CA ILE A 52 -1.95 13.42 21.97
C ILE A 52 -1.05 14.65 21.73
N GLY A 53 -1.44 15.53 20.80
CA GLY A 53 -0.71 16.78 20.52
C GLY A 53 0.60 16.61 19.74
N ILE A 54 0.77 15.50 19.03
CA ILE A 54 1.97 15.23 18.21
C ILE A 54 1.63 15.40 16.73
N GLY A 55 2.42 16.22 16.03
CA GLY A 55 2.37 16.32 14.58
C GLY A 55 3.01 15.11 13.91
N TRP A 56 2.21 14.26 13.29
CA TRP A 56 2.67 13.09 12.54
C TRP A 56 2.00 13.09 11.15
N PRO A 57 2.56 13.83 10.17
CA PRO A 57 1.94 13.97 8.84
C PRO A 57 2.14 12.69 8.03
N LYS A 58 1.06 11.99 7.68
CA LYS A 58 1.16 10.71 6.99
C LYS A 58 1.88 10.79 5.64
N GLU A 59 1.77 11.92 4.94
CA GLU A 59 2.35 12.13 3.62
C GLU A 59 3.89 12.09 3.65
N GLU A 60 4.50 12.44 4.78
CA GLU A 60 5.96 12.40 4.97
C GLU A 60 6.42 11.12 5.68
N ARG A 61 5.50 10.44 6.37
CA ARG A 61 5.80 9.40 7.37
C ARG A 61 5.35 8.01 6.94
N PHE A 62 4.54 7.91 5.89
CA PHE A 62 4.17 6.65 5.28
C PHE A 62 4.86 6.46 3.94
N HIS A 63 5.53 5.32 3.78
CA HIS A 63 6.23 4.97 2.56
C HIS A 63 5.64 3.71 1.95
N HIS A 64 5.42 3.73 0.63
CA HIS A 64 5.01 2.53 -0.08
C HIS A 64 6.17 1.55 -0.19
N CYS A 65 5.88 0.26 -0.01
CA CYS A 65 6.86 -0.81 -0.14
C CYS A 65 7.41 -0.86 -1.57
N ALA A 66 8.72 -0.61 -1.73
CA ALA A 66 9.40 -0.60 -3.01
C ALA A 66 9.22 -1.93 -3.77
N CYS A 67 9.32 -3.06 -3.08
CA CYS A 67 9.12 -4.39 -3.68
C CYS A 67 7.70 -4.55 -4.25
N HIS A 68 6.70 -4.01 -3.58
CA HIS A 68 5.32 -4.04 -4.07
C HIS A 68 5.15 -3.17 -5.31
N VAL A 69 5.73 -1.96 -5.31
CA VAL A 69 5.72 -1.06 -6.48
C VAL A 69 6.39 -1.72 -7.69
N ILE A 70 7.57 -2.32 -7.51
CA ILE A 70 8.27 -3.04 -8.58
C ILE A 70 7.40 -4.18 -9.12
N ASN A 71 6.76 -4.94 -8.24
CA ASN A 71 5.87 -6.02 -8.67
C ASN A 71 4.65 -5.52 -9.45
N LEU A 72 4.06 -4.37 -9.08
CA LEU A 72 2.99 -3.75 -9.86
C LEU A 72 3.47 -3.33 -11.25
N ILE A 73 4.64 -2.70 -11.33
CA ILE A 73 5.26 -2.33 -12.62
C ILE A 73 5.49 -3.56 -13.49
N SER A 74 6.08 -4.62 -12.94
CA SER A 74 6.35 -5.86 -13.68
C SER A 74 5.07 -6.52 -14.19
N LYS A 75 3.99 -6.52 -13.40
CA LYS A 75 2.70 -7.08 -13.81
C LYS A 75 2.10 -6.30 -14.97
N GLU A 76 2.10 -4.97 -14.88
CA GLU A 76 1.55 -4.10 -15.92
C GLU A 76 2.34 -4.26 -17.22
N PHE A 77 3.67 -4.30 -17.13
CA PHE A 77 4.54 -4.51 -18.27
C PHE A 77 4.29 -5.85 -18.95
N LEU A 78 4.22 -6.94 -18.17
CA LEU A 78 3.97 -8.28 -18.73
C LEU A 78 2.58 -8.39 -19.37
N ALA A 79 1.56 -7.73 -18.83
CA ALA A 79 0.23 -7.69 -19.42
C ALA A 79 0.25 -7.05 -20.82
N HIS A 80 0.84 -5.86 -20.94
CA HIS A 80 0.99 -5.16 -22.23
C HIS A 80 1.80 -5.97 -23.24
N MET A 81 2.88 -6.62 -22.79
CA MET A 81 3.67 -7.48 -23.67
C MET A 81 2.85 -8.66 -24.20
N GLY A 82 1.99 -9.25 -23.36
CA GLY A 82 1.05 -10.30 -23.75
C GLY A 82 0.07 -9.85 -24.83
N GLU A 83 -0.55 -8.69 -24.65
CA GLU A 83 -1.48 -8.10 -25.62
C GLU A 83 -0.82 -7.87 -26.99
N LEU A 84 0.38 -7.29 -27.02
CA LEU A 84 1.13 -7.08 -28.25
C LEU A 84 1.49 -8.40 -28.96
N THR A 85 1.85 -9.44 -28.20
CA THR A 85 2.12 -10.75 -28.80
C THR A 85 0.85 -11.37 -29.39
N ASP A 86 -0.28 -11.26 -28.71
CA ASP A 86 -1.56 -11.79 -29.20
C ASP A 86 -2.00 -11.08 -30.48
N GLU A 87 -1.88 -9.75 -30.55
CA GLU A 87 -2.13 -8.96 -31.75
C GLU A 87 -1.24 -9.39 -32.93
N TYR A 88 0.06 -9.60 -32.68
CA TYR A 88 0.99 -10.06 -33.70
C TYR A 88 0.63 -11.46 -34.23
N TYR A 89 0.24 -12.39 -33.35
CA TYR A 89 -0.21 -13.72 -33.77
C TYR A 89 -1.52 -13.68 -34.57
N GLN A 90 -2.45 -12.80 -34.21
CA GLN A 90 -3.68 -12.58 -35.00
C GLN A 90 -3.37 -12.00 -36.38
N PHE A 91 -2.48 -11.01 -36.46
CA PHE A 91 -2.04 -10.45 -37.74
C PHE A 91 -1.46 -11.53 -38.66
N LEU A 92 -0.57 -12.38 -38.14
CA LEU A 92 0.01 -13.49 -38.92
C LEU A 92 -1.04 -14.53 -39.32
N THR A 93 -2.00 -14.86 -38.47
CA THR A 93 -3.03 -15.84 -38.84
C THR A 93 -4.02 -15.31 -39.88
N ILE A 94 -4.23 -13.99 -39.96
CA ILE A 94 -5.10 -13.36 -40.98
C ILE A 94 -4.37 -13.16 -42.32
N THR A 95 -3.07 -12.87 -42.32
CA THR A 95 -2.31 -12.57 -43.55
C THR A 95 -1.85 -13.81 -44.33
N TRP A 96 -1.97 -15.01 -43.75
CA TRP A 96 -1.55 -16.27 -44.37
C TRP A 96 -2.72 -17.22 -44.72
N VAL A 97 -3.95 -16.70 -44.78
CA VAL A 97 -5.17 -17.38 -45.30
C VAL A 97 -5.70 -16.59 -46.49
#